data_AF-A0A257MGQ2-F1
#
_entry.id   AF-A0A257MGQ2-F1
#
_cell.length_a   1.000
_cell.length_b   1.000
_cell.length_c   1.000
_cell.angle_alpha   90.00
_cell.angle_beta   90.00
_cell.angle_gamma   90.00
#
_symmetry.space_group_name_H-M   'P 1'
#
loop_
_entity.id
_entity.type
_entity.pdbx_description
1 polymer ?
#
loop_
_entity_poly.entity_id
_entity_poly.type
_entity_poly.pdbx_seq_one_letter_code
_entity_poly.pdbx_strand_id
1 'polypeptide(L)' 'MARPPASPAQSRKKPLTLHDRAVRSGEELTDMKLHAAQEILAEVFGISLGEAEDMIKQRSRERTLWPERFSDDDIAL' A
#
# COMPACT_ATOMS: atom_id res chain seq x y z
N MET A 1 35.88 50.80 18.33
CA MET A 1 35.76 49.63 17.44
C MET A 1 35.64 48.37 18.29
N ALA A 2 34.61 47.55 18.09
CA ALA A 2 34.59 46.14 18.48
C ALA A 2 33.47 45.42 17.70
N ARG A 3 33.81 44.28 17.08
CA ARG A 3 32.94 43.34 16.33
C ARG A 3 32.95 42.00 17.11
N PRO A 4 32.07 41.04 16.77
CA PRO A 4 31.00 40.48 17.60
C PRO A 4 31.37 39.11 18.24
N PRO A 5 30.41 38.39 18.84
CA PRO A 5 30.43 36.93 18.73
C PRO A 5 29.17 36.31 18.12
N ALA A 6 29.39 35.09 17.66
CA ALA A 6 28.65 34.29 16.71
C ALA A 6 27.34 33.66 17.23
N SER A 7 26.51 33.30 16.25
CA SER A 7 25.18 32.68 16.33
C SER A 7 25.08 31.42 17.20
N PRO A 8 23.93 31.17 17.85
CA PRO A 8 23.50 29.80 18.10
C PRO A 8 22.84 29.27 16.82
N ALA A 9 23.42 28.20 16.29
CA ALA A 9 22.83 27.41 15.22
C ALA A 9 21.44 26.91 15.65
N GLN A 10 20.39 27.60 15.19
CA GLN A 10 19.06 27.03 15.12
C GLN A 10 19.17 25.80 14.23
N SER A 11 19.24 24.64 14.86
CA SER A 11 19.09 23.35 14.22
C SER A 11 17.73 23.35 13.54
N ARG A 12 17.73 23.73 12.25
CA ARG A 12 16.59 23.62 11.35
C ARG A 12 16.25 22.14 11.24
N LYS A 13 15.47 21.64 12.20
CA LYS A 13 14.68 20.43 12.02
C LYS A 13 13.71 20.78 10.89
N LYS A 14 14.13 20.46 9.66
CA LYS A 14 13.27 20.53 8.49
C LYS A 14 11.99 19.76 8.87
N PRO A 15 10.81 20.40 8.86
CA PRO A 15 9.58 19.66 9.07
C PRO A 15 9.57 18.57 8.00
N LEU A 16 9.58 17.29 8.41
CA LEU A 16 9.21 16.24 7.46
C LEU A 16 7.83 16.64 6.95
N THR A 17 7.76 16.89 5.66
CA THR A 17 6.56 17.37 5.00
C THR A 17 5.45 16.37 5.29
N LEU A 18 4.30 16.86 5.74
CA LEU A 18 3.15 16.04 6.16
C LEU A 18 2.73 15.03 5.06
N HIS A 19 3.02 15.37 3.80
CA HIS A 19 2.91 14.50 2.64
C HIS A 19 3.73 13.21 2.73
N ASP A 20 4.95 13.25 3.23
CA ASP A 20 5.84 12.09 3.30
C ASP A 20 5.33 11.04 4.31
N ARG A 21 4.70 11.51 5.40
CA ARG A 21 4.02 10.65 6.37
C ARG A 21 2.72 10.05 5.82
N ALA A 22 1.97 10.82 5.02
CA ALA A 22 0.73 10.34 4.39
C ALA A 22 1.00 9.29 3.30
N VAL A 23 2.07 9.47 2.50
CA VAL A 23 2.48 8.50 1.47
C VAL A 23 2.95 7.19 2.11
N ARG A 24 3.81 7.26 3.14
CA ARG A 24 4.24 6.06 3.89
C ARG A 24 3.07 5.31 4.52
N SER A 25 2.08 6.03 5.04
CA SER A 25 0.86 5.44 5.59
C SER A 25 -0.01 4.76 4.52
N GLY A 26 0.07 5.21 3.26
CA GLY A 26 -0.70 4.65 2.15
C GLY A 26 -0.11 3.36 1.59
N GLU A 27 1.22 3.29 1.45
CA GLU A 27 1.93 2.05 1.10
C GLU A 27 1.69 0.96 2.13
N GLU A 28 1.87 1.28 3.42
CA GLU A 28 1.66 0.31 4.51
C GLU A 28 0.21 -0.22 4.56
N LEU A 29 -0.78 0.66 4.31
CA LEU A 29 -2.17 0.23 4.21
C LEU A 29 -2.43 -0.66 2.99
N THR A 30 -1.73 -0.41 1.89
CA THR A 30 -1.86 -1.19 0.65
C THR A 30 -1.26 -2.56 0.83
N ASP A 31 -0.07 -2.66 1.43
CA ASP A 31 0.59 -3.93 1.74
C ASP A 31 -0.25 -4.77 2.71
N MET A 32 -0.80 -4.14 3.75
CA MET A 32 -1.69 -4.82 4.69
C MET A 32 -2.94 -5.37 4.01
N LYS A 33 -3.56 -4.58 3.11
CA LYS A 33 -4.73 -5.03 2.34
C LYS A 33 -4.38 -6.15 1.36
N LEU A 34 -3.22 -6.06 0.71
CA LEU A 34 -2.75 -7.08 -0.22
C LEU A 34 -2.51 -8.41 0.51
N HIS A 35 -1.85 -8.36 1.67
CA HIS A 35 -1.63 -9.54 2.51
C HIS A 35 -2.95 -10.18 2.94
N ALA A 36 -3.89 -9.38 3.46
CA ALA A 36 -5.20 -9.88 3.85
C ALA A 36 -5.95 -10.53 2.68
N ALA A 37 -5.87 -9.93 1.47
CA ALA A 37 -6.47 -10.52 0.28
C ALA A 37 -5.84 -11.87 -0.09
N GLN A 38 -4.51 -11.98 0.00
CA GLN A 38 -3.80 -13.25 -0.23
C GLN A 38 -4.24 -14.33 0.76
N GLU A 39 -4.37 -13.99 2.06
CA GLU A 39 -4.83 -14.92 3.09
C GLU A 39 -6.26 -15.41 2.83
N ILE A 40 -7.18 -14.50 2.48
CA ILE A 40 -8.56 -14.86 2.14
C ILE A 40 -8.60 -15.79 0.93
N LEU A 41 -7.83 -15.50 -0.12
CA LEU A 41 -7.77 -16.35 -1.31
C LEU A 41 -7.17 -17.72 -1.00
N ALA A 42 -6.10 -17.78 -0.20
CA ALA A 42 -5.49 -19.03 0.23
C ALA A 42 -6.50 -19.92 0.98
N GLU A 43 -7.24 -19.35 1.93
CA GLU A 43 -8.25 -20.06 2.70
C GLU A 43 -9.44 -20.52 1.83
N VAL A 44 -10.03 -19.61 1.05
CA VAL A 44 -11.24 -19.91 0.26
C VAL A 44 -10.99 -20.96 -0.81
N PHE A 45 -9.82 -20.94 -1.45
CA PHE A 45 -9.47 -21.87 -2.51
C PHE A 45 -8.67 -23.08 -2.02
N GLY A 46 -8.30 -23.15 -0.75
CA GLY A 46 -7.48 -24.24 -0.19
C GLY A 46 -6.08 -24.34 -0.83
N ILE A 47 -5.50 -23.19 -1.21
CA ILE A 47 -4.19 -23.07 -1.86
C ILE A 47 -3.18 -22.43 -0.90
N SER A 48 -1.90 -22.49 -1.24
CA SER A 48 -0.87 -21.79 -0.48
C SER A 48 -0.90 -20.27 -0.73
N LEU A 49 -0.33 -19.51 0.20
CA LEU A 49 -0.21 -18.05 0.06
C LEU A 49 0.60 -17.64 -1.19
N GLY A 50 1.63 -18.42 -1.54
CA GLY A 50 2.44 -18.19 -2.74
C GLY A 50 1.64 -18.43 -4.04
N GLU A 51 0.78 -19.46 -4.05
CA GLU A 51 -0.11 -19.70 -5.18
C GLU A 51 -1.15 -18.57 -5.32
N ALA A 52 -1.69 -18.05 -4.20
CA ALA A 52 -2.57 -16.90 -4.22
C ALA A 52 -1.87 -15.63 -4.76
N GLU A 53 -0.61 -15.41 -4.39
CA GLU A 53 0.22 -14.33 -4.93
C GLU A 53 0.41 -14.47 -6.45
N ASP A 54 0.76 -15.67 -6.93
CA ASP A 54 0.94 -15.94 -8.35
C ASP A 54 -0.35 -15.77 -9.14
N MET A 55 -1.51 -16.15 -8.59
CA MET A 55 -2.81 -15.89 -9.19
C MET A 55 -3.10 -14.39 -9.37
N ILE A 56 -2.82 -13.57 -8.36
CA ILE A 56 -3.00 -12.11 -8.43
C ILE A 56 -2.08 -11.52 -9.51
N LYS A 57 -0.80 -11.93 -9.53
CA LYS A 57 0.16 -11.49 -10.55
C LYS A 57 -0.29 -11.90 -11.96
N GLN A 58 -0.78 -13.11 -12.12
CA GLN A 58 -1.26 -13.62 -13.40
C GLN A 58 -2.46 -12.82 -13.91
N ARG A 59 -3.48 -12.58 -13.08
CA ARG A 59 -4.65 -11.75 -13.42
C ARG A 59 -4.27 -10.31 -13.77
N SER A 60 -3.28 -9.75 -13.07
CA SER A 60 -2.73 -8.42 -13.39
C SER A 60 -2.09 -8.38 -14.78
N ARG A 61 -1.30 -9.40 -15.14
CA ARG A 61 -0.68 -9.54 -16.48
C ARG A 61 -1.72 -9.73 -17.57
N GLU A 62 -2.77 -10.50 -17.29
CA GLU A 62 -3.89 -10.72 -18.21
C GLU A 62 -4.74 -9.47 -18.42
N ARG A 63 -4.47 -8.40 -17.64
CA ARG A 63 -5.26 -7.16 -17.62
C ARG A 63 -6.76 -7.47 -17.44
N THR A 64 -7.07 -8.53 -16.70
CA THR A 64 -8.45 -8.90 -16.39
C THR A 64 -9.07 -7.71 -15.69
N LEU A 65 -10.01 -7.05 -16.36
CA LEU A 65 -10.70 -5.91 -15.78
C LEU A 65 -11.54 -6.44 -14.63
N TRP A 66 -11.24 -5.96 -13.44
CA TRP A 66 -12.12 -6.18 -12.31
C TRP A 66 -13.41 -5.42 -12.59
N PRO A 67 -14.59 -6.06 -12.49
CA PRO A 67 -15.84 -5.35 -12.69
C PRO A 67 -15.95 -4.28 -11.59
N GLU A 68 -16.36 -3.06 -11.96
CA GLU A 68 -16.58 -2.00 -10.97
C GLU A 68 -17.75 -2.33 -10.02
N ARG A 69 -18.65 -3.23 -10.43
CA ARG A 69 -19.79 -3.71 -9.67
C ARG A 69 -20.04 -5.17 -9.99
N PHE A 70 -20.32 -5.96 -8.95
CA PHE A 70 -20.89 -7.29 -9.08
C PHE A 70 -22.41 -7.16 -8.98
N SER A 71 -23.15 -7.69 -9.94
CA SER A 71 -24.60 -7.78 -9.89
C SER A 71 -25.01 -9.05 -9.13
N ASP A 72 -26.22 -9.10 -8.59
CA ASP A 72 -26.75 -10.30 -7.93
C ASP A 72 -26.75 -11.52 -8.88
N ASP A 73 -26.98 -11.27 -10.17
CA ASP A 73 -26.93 -12.28 -11.24
C ASP A 73 -25.51 -12.83 -11.51
N ASP A 74 -24.44 -12.14 -11.09
CA ASP A 74 -23.05 -12.61 -11.28
C ASP A 74 -22.64 -13.69 -10.26
N ILE A 75 -23.39 -13.84 -9.17
CA ILE A 75 -23.12 -14.78 -8.07
C ILE A 75 -23.98 -16.06 -8.19
N ALA A 76 -25.00 -16.05 -9.05
CA ALA A 76 -25.86 -17.20 -9.29
C ALA A 76 -25.21 -18.18 -10.28
N LEU A 77 -24.48 -19.18 -9.77
CA LEU A 77 -24.02 -20.36 -10.51
C LEU A 77 -24.62 -21.65 -9.92
#